data_AF-A0AA90G9M2-F1
#
_entry.id   AF-A0AA90G9M2-F1
#
_cell.length_a   1.000
_cell.length_b   1.000
_cell.length_c   1.000
_cell.angle_alpha   90.00
_cell.angle_beta   90.00
_cell.angle_gamma   90.00
#
_symmetry.space_group_name_H-M   'P 1'
#
loop_
_entity.id
_entity.type
_entity.pdbx_description
1 polymer ?
#
loop_
_entity_poly.entity_id
_entity_poly.type
_entity_poly.pdbx_seq_one_letter_code
_entity_poly.pdbx_strand_id
1 'polypeptide(L)' 'MSSENLVKMANQIAHYFDSEPDRALAVQGVRQHLKSFWTPAMLRQLAEWSEAHAGEGLDPKVREALV' A
#
# COMPACT_ATOMS: atom_id res chain seq x y z
N MET A 1 13.27 -6.68 -6.40
CA MET A 1 12.36 -5.71 -7.05
C MET A 1 12.81 -4.31 -6.71
N SER A 2 12.67 -3.34 -7.61
CA SER A 2 12.89 -1.92 -7.28
C SER A 2 11.75 -1.38 -6.42
N SER A 3 12.04 -0.38 -5.59
CA SER A 3 11.03 0.26 -4.74
C SER A 3 9.92 0.93 -5.55
N GLU A 4 10.24 1.50 -6.71
CA GLU A 4 9.27 2.07 -7.66
C GLU A 4 8.22 1.04 -8.12
N ASN A 5 8.65 -0.19 -8.39
CA ASN A 5 7.74 -1.26 -8.77
C ASN A 5 6.83 -1.69 -7.61
N LEU A 6 7.34 -1.70 -6.37
CA LEU A 6 6.51 -1.95 -5.18
C LEU A 6 5.46 -0.87 -5.00
N VAL A 7 5.84 0.40 -5.11
CA VAL A 7 4.91 1.54 -5.03
C VAL A 7 3.81 1.42 -6.09
N LYS A 8 4.20 1.14 -7.34
CA LYS A 8 3.25 0.94 -8.44
C LYS A 8 2.25 -0.19 -8.13
N MET A 9 2.74 -1.36 -7.69
CA MET A 9 1.86 -2.48 -7.35
C MET A 9 0.94 -2.16 -6.17
N ALA A 10 1.45 -1.50 -5.12
CA ALA A 10 0.65 -1.12 -3.97
C ALA A 10 -0.49 -0.16 -4.38
N ASN A 11 -0.20 0.80 -5.26
CA ASN A 11 -1.22 1.72 -5.78
C ASN A 11 -2.25 1.02 -6.66
N GLN A 12 -1.85 0.02 -7.44
CA GLN A 12 -2.79 -0.79 -8.22
C GLN A 12 -3.74 -1.58 -7.32
N ILE A 13 -3.23 -2.11 -6.20
CA ILE A 13 -4.07 -2.76 -5.18
C ILE A 13 -5.03 -1.75 -4.57
N ALA A 14 -4.56 -0.55 -4.22
CA ALA A 14 -5.43 0.50 -3.69
C ALA A 14 -6.52 0.91 -4.67
N HIS A 15 -6.19 1.03 -5.97
CA HIS A 15 -7.15 1.35 -7.02
C HIS A 15 -8.27 0.32 -7.16
N TYR A 16 -7.96 -0.98 -6.96
CA TYR A 16 -8.98 -2.03 -6.94
C TYR A 16 -10.06 -1.77 -5.86
N PHE A 17 -9.66 -1.24 -4.71
CA PHE A 17 -10.56 -0.91 -3.61
C PHE A 17 -11.26 0.45 -3.76
N ASP A 18 -11.10 1.17 -4.88
CA ASP A 18 -11.86 2.41 -5.14
C ASP A 18 -13.38 2.15 -5.32
N SER A 19 -13.78 0.89 -5.53
CA SER A 19 -15.19 0.49 -5.58
C SER A 19 -15.84 0.33 -4.21
N GLU A 20 -15.06 0.32 -3.12
CA GLU A 20 -15.56 0.27 -1.74
C GLU A 20 -15.85 1.71 -1.24
N PRO A 21 -17.12 2.09 -1.06
CA PRO A 21 -17.48 3.45 -0.64
C PRO A 21 -17.07 3.77 0.80
N ASP A 22 -16.92 2.77 1.68
CA ASP A 22 -16.41 2.99 3.03
C ASP A 22 -14.88 3.04 3.02
N ARG A 23 -14.33 4.24 3.27
CA ARG A 23 -12.88 4.44 3.30
C ARG A 23 -12.17 3.51 4.28
N ALA A 24 -12.73 3.27 5.46
CA ALA A 24 -12.09 2.44 6.47
C ALA A 24 -12.04 0.97 6.02
N LEU A 25 -13.11 0.48 5.39
CA LEU A 25 -13.13 -0.86 4.77
C LEU A 25 -12.16 -0.96 3.60
N ALA A 26 -12.07 0.07 2.75
CA ALA A 26 -11.12 0.11 1.63
C ALA A 26 -9.66 0.02 2.13
N VAL A 27 -9.30 0.82 3.14
CA VAL A 27 -7.96 0.79 3.78
C VAL A 27 -7.69 -0.57 4.41
N GLN A 28 -8.66 -1.14 5.13
CA GLN A 28 -8.54 -2.46 5.72
C GLN A 28 -8.33 -3.54 4.66
N GLY A 29 -9.04 -3.46 3.54
CA GLY A 29 -8.91 -4.35 2.38
C GLY A 29 -7.50 -4.30 1.79
N VAL A 30 -6.97 -3.09 1.57
CA VAL A 30 -5.58 -2.90 1.10
C VAL A 30 -4.59 -3.52 2.09
N ARG A 31 -4.71 -3.21 3.39
CA ARG A 31 -3.84 -3.75 4.44
C ARG A 31 -3.85 -5.27 4.47
N GLN A 32 -5.03 -5.87 4.40
CA GLN A 32 -5.19 -7.32 4.43
C GLN A 32 -4.60 -7.97 3.17
N HIS A 33 -4.84 -7.39 2.00
CA HIS A 33 -4.29 -7.90 0.74
C HIS A 33 -2.75 -7.88 0.76
N LEU A 34 -2.15 -6.75 1.15
CA LEU A 34 -0.70 -6.64 1.28
C LEU A 34 -0.15 -7.70 2.26
N LYS A 35 -0.75 -7.86 3.44
CA LYS A 35 -0.31 -8.88 4.42
C LYS A 35 -0.49 -10.33 3.94
N SER A 36 -1.54 -10.62 3.17
CA SER A 36 -1.83 -11.97 2.70
C SER A 36 -0.91 -12.40 1.55
N PHE A 37 -0.52 -11.48 0.67
CA PHE A 37 0.15 -11.82 -0.58
C PHE A 37 1.61 -11.36 -0.67
N TRP A 38 2.03 -10.39 0.15
CA TRP A 38 3.39 -9.89 0.12
C TRP A 38 4.25 -10.54 1.20
N THR A 39 5.53 -10.69 0.90
CA THR A 39 6.50 -11.16 1.90
C THR A 39 6.77 -10.07 2.94
N PRO A 40 7.21 -10.42 4.17
CA PRO A 40 7.60 -9.43 5.17
C PRO A 40 8.71 -8.47 4.69
N ALA A 41 9.59 -8.92 3.80
CA ALA A 41 10.63 -8.07 3.20
C ALA A 41 10.04 -6.98 2.29
N MET A 42 9.04 -7.31 1.47
CA MET A 42 8.37 -6.34 0.59
C MET A 42 7.61 -5.28 1.40
N LEU A 43 6.92 -5.68 2.47
CA LEU A 43 6.21 -4.76 3.36
C LEU A 43 7.18 -3.77 4.02
N ARG A 44 8.33 -4.26 4.53
CA ARG A 44 9.37 -3.41 5.09
C ARG A 44 9.94 -2.44 4.07
N GLN A 45 10.27 -2.92 2.87
CA GLN A 45 10.80 -2.06 1.81
C GLN A 45 9.80 -0.96 1.40
N LEU A 46 8.50 -1.28 1.35
CA LEU A 46 7.46 -0.28 1.06
C LEU A 46 7.32 0.75 2.20
N ALA A 47 7.37 0.31 3.45
CA ALA A 47 7.32 1.19 4.62
C ALA A 47 8.55 2.11 4.69
N GLU A 48 9.75 1.57 4.51
CA GLU A 48 11.01 2.33 4.44
C GLU A 48 10.98 3.37 3.32
N TRP A 49 10.45 2.99 2.14
CA TRP A 49 10.29 3.92 1.04
C TRP A 49 9.29 5.03 1.37
N SER A 50 8.15 4.70 2.01
CA SER A 50 7.15 5.66 2.45
C SER A 50 7.75 6.68 3.43
N GLU A 51 8.51 6.24 4.42
CA GLU A 51 9.18 7.13 5.38
C GLU A 51 10.22 8.03 4.68
N ALA A 52 11.06 7.45 3.81
CA ALA A 52 12.14 8.18 3.13
C ALA A 52 11.64 9.26 2.15
N HIS A 53 10.45 9.08 1.57
CA HIS A 53 9.88 9.99 0.57
C HIS A 53 8.62 10.70 1.08
N ALA A 54 8.37 10.70 2.39
CA ALA A 54 7.15 11.25 3.00
C ALA A 54 5.84 10.74 2.36
N GLY A 55 5.86 9.52 1.85
CA GLY A 55 4.76 8.87 1.16
C GLY A 55 4.39 9.50 -0.18
N GLU A 56 5.28 10.29 -0.79
CA GLU A 56 5.12 10.79 -2.17
C GLU A 56 4.75 9.62 -3.09
N GLY A 57 3.91 9.83 -4.11
CA GLY A 57 3.58 8.76 -5.06
C GLY A 57 2.80 7.56 -4.53
N LEU A 58 2.52 7.44 -3.22
CA LEU A 58 1.64 6.40 -2.67
C LEU A 58 0.20 6.89 -2.57
N ASP A 59 -0.73 6.03 -2.99
CA ASP A 59 -2.16 6.25 -2.78
C ASP A 59 -2.45 6.45 -1.28
N PRO A 60 -3.33 7.39 -0.89
CA PRO A 60 -3.67 7.62 0.51
C PRO A 60 -4.07 6.35 1.27
N LYS A 61 -4.78 5.41 0.62
CA LYS A 61 -5.19 4.15 1.24
C LYS A 61 -3.99 3.26 1.56
N VAL A 62 -2.94 3.28 0.74
CA VAL A 62 -1.70 2.54 1.01
C VAL A 62 -0.98 3.15 2.20
N ARG A 63 -0.86 4.48 2.24
CA ARG A 63 -0.22 5.18 3.37
C ARG A 63 -0.92 4.86 4.69
N GLU A 64 -2.25 4.97 4.72
CA GLU A 64 -3.05 4.61 5.90
C GLU A 64 -2.98 3.11 6.23
N ALA A 65 -2.77 2.23 5.25
CA ALA A 65 -2.61 0.80 5.48
C ALA A 65 -1.26 0.42 6.11
N LEU A 66 -0.24 1.28 5.99
CA LEU A 66 1.11 1.05 6.53
C LEU A 66 1.27 1.48 8.00
N VAL A 67 0.37 2.31 8.54
CA VAL A 67 0.36 2.77 9.95
C VAL A 67 -0.20 1.68 10.86
#